data_AF-A0A2T7KKS0-F1
#
_entry.id   AF-A0A2T7KKS0-F1
#
_cell.length_a   1.000
_cell.length_b   1.000
_cell.length_c   1.000
_cell.angle_alpha   90.00
_cell.angle_beta   90.00
_cell.angle_gamma   90.00
#
_symmetry.space_group_name_H-M   'P 1'
#
loop_
_entity.id
_entity.type
_entity.pdbx_description
1 polymer ?
#
loop_
_entity_poly.entity_id
_entity_poly.type
_entity_poly.pdbx_seq_one_letter_code
_entity_poly.pdbx_strand_id
1 'polypeptide(L)'
;MIRAGRQRFVRTLADLAAQRGVGIDRYNRLKPYEAEGFPAPVSSKESRTRLYDGEQVDAYLLGKPVPPLPGPEVEDDGDLLDRRECAALIGVSPRSWDVYKNDPALVEARIEAGGVEHWPRRAVKAFQAGRPGRDAAATRGGRPTRTGDQVPRDQVPALTAELLDADPTISAATVTERLGVHRDTAQQALTRLRADRIADHIEAHPTLTPTEAAAQLGYPAGQVRRATARAETVLRARRIAPYLTDVAAALHRAGWTTQQAEPDVQFPGDDRVVAALVLDAGQAPAPAVVWDERYGWRTATSRRHPITKGAARPSEGDGVRYLTGGITPPPSDVVAALTPTDA
;
A
#
# COMPACT_ATOMS: atom_id res chain seq x y z
N MET A 1 -1.30 29.47 -11.75
CA MET A 1 -2.64 29.36 -12.33
C MET A 1 -2.71 30.17 -13.61
N ILE A 2 -3.51 29.76 -14.58
CA ILE A 2 -3.76 30.54 -15.79
C ILE A 2 -4.96 31.46 -15.53
N ARG A 3 -4.78 32.76 -15.73
CA ARG A 3 -5.84 33.74 -15.44
C ARG A 3 -6.99 33.68 -16.42
N ALA A 4 -8.19 34.04 -15.96
CA ALA A 4 -9.38 34.16 -16.79
C ALA A 4 -9.07 34.94 -18.09
N GLY A 5 -9.47 34.38 -19.24
CA GLY A 5 -9.24 35.00 -20.56
C GLY A 5 -7.78 34.97 -21.05
N ARG A 6 -6.84 34.34 -20.34
CA ARG A 6 -5.43 34.18 -20.76
C ARG A 6 -5.09 32.82 -21.35
N GLN A 7 -6.03 31.87 -21.40
CA GLN A 7 -5.78 30.51 -21.93
C GLN A 7 -5.12 30.51 -23.32
N ARG A 8 -5.57 31.40 -24.22
CA ARG A 8 -5.03 31.50 -25.59
C ARG A 8 -3.56 31.94 -25.68
N PHE A 9 -3.02 32.50 -24.59
CA PHE A 9 -1.63 32.95 -24.53
C PHE A 9 -0.71 31.89 -23.92
N VAL A 10 -1.23 30.75 -23.47
CA VAL A 10 -0.43 29.71 -22.84
C VAL A 10 0.58 29.14 -23.83
N ARG A 11 1.86 29.15 -23.44
CA ARG A 11 2.97 28.56 -24.20
C ARG A 11 3.75 27.58 -23.33
N THR A 12 4.14 26.46 -23.93
CA THR A 12 5.08 25.49 -23.37
C THR A 12 6.53 25.92 -23.67
N LEU A 13 7.51 25.29 -23.02
CA LEU A 13 8.92 25.49 -23.38
C LEU A 13 9.22 25.10 -24.84
N ALA A 14 8.49 24.14 -25.42
CA ALA A 14 8.63 23.78 -26.83
C ALA A 14 8.17 24.91 -27.74
N ASP A 15 7.05 25.56 -27.41
CA ASP A 15 6.54 26.71 -28.17
C ASP A 15 7.53 27.89 -28.10
N LEU A 16 8.09 28.16 -26.90
CA LEU A 16 9.10 29.20 -26.73
C LEU A 16 10.41 28.91 -27.46
N ALA A 17 10.82 27.64 -27.52
CA ALA A 17 11.99 27.20 -28.28
C ALA A 17 11.75 27.39 -29.79
N ALA A 18 10.60 26.95 -30.29
CA ALA A 18 10.19 27.10 -31.69
C ALA A 18 10.11 28.57 -32.10
N GLN A 19 9.56 29.44 -31.26
CA GLN A 19 9.52 30.88 -31.48
C GLN A 19 10.91 31.50 -31.69
N ARG A 20 11.94 30.96 -31.03
CA ARG A 20 13.33 31.42 -31.17
C ARG A 20 14.10 30.68 -32.28
N GLY A 21 13.45 29.81 -33.04
CA GLY A 21 14.10 29.02 -34.09
C GLY A 21 15.15 28.03 -33.56
N VAL A 22 15.01 27.56 -32.31
CA VAL A 22 15.93 26.59 -31.71
C VAL A 22 15.20 25.32 -31.28
N GLY A 23 15.90 24.17 -31.34
CA GLY A 23 15.38 22.92 -30.80
C GLY A 23 15.21 22.96 -29.27
N ILE A 24 14.24 22.21 -28.75
CA ILE A 24 13.91 22.16 -27.32
C ILE A 24 15.10 21.77 -26.43
N ASP A 25 15.96 20.86 -26.89
CA ASP A 25 17.15 20.43 -26.14
C ASP A 25 18.17 21.57 -25.97
N ARG A 26 18.37 22.36 -27.04
CA ARG A 26 19.24 23.54 -27.00
C ARG A 26 18.64 24.60 -26.09
N TYR A 27 17.33 24.81 -26.15
CA TYR A 27 16.63 25.76 -25.30
C TYR A 27 16.75 25.40 -23.82
N ASN A 28 16.59 24.13 -23.46
CA ASN A 28 16.78 23.62 -22.10
C ASN A 28 18.22 23.71 -21.62
N ARG A 29 19.22 23.59 -22.49
CA ARG A 29 20.63 23.77 -22.12
C ARG A 29 20.97 25.22 -21.83
N LEU A 30 20.45 26.15 -22.64
CA LEU A 30 20.72 27.58 -22.50
C LEU A 30 19.92 28.23 -21.36
N LYS A 31 18.81 27.61 -20.96
CA LYS A 31 17.92 28.06 -19.88
C LYS A 31 17.59 29.56 -19.92
N PRO A 32 17.16 30.10 -21.07
CA PRO A 32 16.84 31.53 -21.17
C PRO A 32 15.68 31.95 -20.26
N TYR A 33 14.85 31.00 -19.82
CA TYR A 33 13.76 31.20 -18.87
C TYR A 33 14.23 31.33 -17.41
N GLU A 34 15.52 31.13 -17.11
CA GLU A 34 16.12 31.42 -15.80
C GLU A 34 16.83 32.78 -15.78
N ALA A 35 16.81 33.53 -16.89
CA ALA A 35 17.40 34.86 -16.96
C ALA A 35 16.66 35.85 -16.05
N GLU A 36 17.38 36.84 -15.54
CA GLU A 36 16.80 37.90 -14.72
C GLU A 36 15.70 38.65 -15.49
N GLY A 37 14.59 38.91 -14.80
CA GLY A 37 13.41 39.57 -15.36
C GLY A 37 12.54 38.68 -16.27
N PHE A 38 12.90 37.42 -16.53
CA PHE A 38 12.08 36.53 -17.33
C PHE A 38 10.73 36.25 -16.62
N PRO A 39 9.59 36.25 -17.33
CA PRO A 39 8.28 36.03 -16.72
C PRO A 39 8.19 34.72 -15.94
N ALA A 40 7.55 34.78 -14.77
CA ALA A 40 7.29 33.60 -13.97
C ALA A 40 6.33 32.63 -14.71
N PRO A 41 6.47 31.31 -14.52
CA PRO A 41 5.51 30.36 -15.05
C PRO A 41 4.10 30.58 -14.49
N VAL A 42 3.09 30.38 -15.34
CA VAL A 42 1.66 30.36 -14.95
C VAL A 42 1.20 28.98 -14.46
N SER A 43 2.06 27.96 -14.52
CA SER A 43 1.85 26.65 -13.88
C SER A 43 2.23 26.69 -12.39
N SER A 44 1.73 25.76 -11.56
CA SER A 44 2.17 25.65 -10.16
C SER A 44 3.69 25.41 -10.03
N LYS A 45 4.28 25.88 -8.92
CA LYS A 45 5.74 25.89 -8.67
C LYS A 45 6.43 24.54 -8.87
N GLU A 46 5.76 23.44 -8.52
CA GLU A 46 6.32 22.08 -8.67
C GLU A 46 5.66 21.29 -9.82
N SER A 47 4.96 21.96 -10.74
CA SER A 47 4.44 21.34 -11.97
C SER A 47 5.60 20.78 -12.80
N ARG A 48 5.40 19.58 -13.36
CA ARG A 48 6.38 18.96 -14.28
C ARG A 48 6.47 19.74 -15.59
N THR A 49 5.35 20.27 -16.06
CA THR A 49 5.25 21.07 -17.28
C THR A 49 5.19 22.54 -16.88
N ARG A 50 6.19 23.31 -17.32
CA ARG A 50 6.21 24.76 -17.15
C ARG A 50 5.40 25.40 -18.26
N LEU A 51 4.38 26.14 -17.88
CA LEU A 51 3.55 26.93 -18.78
C LEU A 51 3.84 28.41 -18.56
N TYR A 52 3.87 29.20 -19.61
CA TYR A 52 4.11 30.64 -19.57
C TYR A 52 2.98 31.40 -20.25
N ASP A 53 2.77 32.64 -19.82
CA ASP A 53 1.94 33.58 -20.55
C ASP A 53 2.77 34.17 -21.72
N GLY A 54 2.34 33.88 -22.94
CA GLY A 54 3.02 34.27 -24.16
C GLY A 54 3.07 35.78 -24.37
N GLU A 55 2.08 36.54 -23.90
CA GLU A 55 2.09 38.00 -24.01
C GLU A 55 3.18 38.60 -23.11
N GLN A 56 3.32 38.06 -21.89
CA GLN A 56 4.41 38.44 -21.00
C GLN A 56 5.79 38.08 -21.56
N VAL A 57 5.92 36.87 -22.10
CA VAL A 57 7.18 36.43 -22.72
C VAL A 57 7.51 37.30 -23.93
N ASP A 58 6.55 37.58 -24.81
CA ASP A 58 6.76 38.45 -25.97
C ASP A 58 7.20 39.85 -25.57
N ALA A 59 6.57 40.43 -24.55
CA ALA A 59 6.98 41.73 -24.02
C ALA A 59 8.43 41.72 -23.54
N TYR A 60 8.82 40.71 -22.75
CA TYR A 60 10.19 40.54 -22.27
C TYR A 60 11.19 40.42 -23.42
N LEU A 61 10.90 39.60 -24.43
CA LEU A 61 11.80 39.39 -25.57
C LEU A 61 11.93 40.63 -26.46
N LEU A 62 10.90 41.46 -26.54
CA LEU A 62 10.92 42.73 -27.27
C LEU A 62 11.53 43.88 -26.46
N GLY A 63 11.99 43.63 -25.23
CA GLY A 63 12.50 44.67 -24.32
C GLY A 63 11.41 45.66 -23.88
N LYS A 64 10.13 45.28 -24.01
CA LYS A 64 8.99 46.08 -23.57
C LYS A 64 8.68 45.78 -22.10
N PRO A 65 8.05 46.72 -21.37
CA PRO A 65 7.54 46.44 -20.03
C PRO A 65 6.61 45.21 -20.05
N VAL A 66 6.87 44.23 -19.19
CA VAL A 66 6.06 43.02 -19.08
C VAL A 66 4.70 43.39 -18.49
N PRO A 67 3.58 43.12 -19.19
CA PRO A 67 2.25 43.46 -18.67
C PRO A 67 1.99 42.66 -17.39
N PRO A 68 1.49 43.30 -16.32
CA PRO A 68 1.15 42.59 -15.09
C PRO A 68 -0.04 41.68 -15.35
N LEU A 69 0.04 40.43 -14.89
CA LEU A 69 -1.16 39.61 -14.76
C LEU A 69 -1.99 40.13 -13.58
N PRO A 70 -3.31 39.91 -13.58
CA PRO A 70 -4.13 40.12 -12.39
C PRO A 70 -3.46 39.50 -11.15
N GLY A 71 -3.37 40.29 -10.08
CA GLY A 71 -2.65 39.89 -8.86
C GLY A 71 -3.26 38.65 -8.20
N PRO A 72 -2.48 37.84 -7.45
CA PRO A 72 -2.93 36.60 -6.79
C PRO A 72 -4.19 36.80 -5.93
N GLU A 73 -4.35 37.99 -5.35
CA GLU A 73 -5.49 38.41 -4.52
C GLU A 73 -6.80 38.56 -5.31
N VAL A 74 -6.72 38.78 -6.63
CA VAL A 74 -7.89 38.92 -7.50
C VAL A 74 -8.26 37.52 -7.98
N GLU A 75 -9.19 36.89 -7.26
CA GLU A 75 -9.74 35.61 -7.66
C GLU A 75 -10.81 35.82 -8.74
N ASP A 76 -10.67 35.14 -9.88
CA ASP A 76 -11.70 35.08 -10.90
C ASP A 76 -12.24 33.65 -11.04
N ASP A 77 -13.55 33.51 -11.17
CA ASP A 77 -14.23 32.23 -11.31
C ASP A 77 -13.93 31.52 -12.65
N GLY A 78 -13.40 32.26 -13.63
CA GLY A 78 -12.83 31.76 -14.88
C GLY A 78 -11.35 31.42 -14.83
N ASP A 79 -10.66 31.61 -13.69
CA ASP A 79 -9.27 31.16 -13.53
C ASP A 79 -9.18 29.65 -13.75
N LEU A 80 -8.19 29.22 -14.53
CA LEU A 80 -7.93 27.81 -14.81
C LEU A 80 -6.88 27.31 -13.83
N LEU A 81 -7.29 26.34 -13.02
CA LEU A 81 -6.53 25.75 -11.93
C LEU A 81 -5.95 24.41 -12.37
N ASP A 82 -4.67 24.20 -12.12
CA ASP A 82 -4.08 22.88 -12.29
C ASP A 82 -4.48 21.91 -11.15
N ARG A 83 -4.06 20.65 -11.25
CA ARG A 83 -4.30 19.61 -10.24
C ARG A 83 -4.00 20.06 -8.81
N ARG A 84 -2.87 20.74 -8.56
CA ARG A 84 -2.47 21.14 -7.20
C ARG A 84 -3.30 22.31 -6.72
N GLU A 85 -3.55 23.27 -7.60
CA GLU A 85 -4.35 24.46 -7.31
C GLU A 85 -5.80 24.09 -7.00
N CYS A 86 -6.38 23.14 -7.75
CA CYS A 86 -7.69 22.57 -7.45
C CYS A 86 -7.73 21.90 -6.07
N ALA A 87 -6.72 21.08 -5.75
CA ALA A 87 -6.63 20.41 -4.46
C ALA A 87 -6.50 21.41 -3.30
N ALA A 88 -5.71 22.48 -3.49
CA ALA A 88 -5.55 23.55 -2.52
C ALA A 88 -6.87 24.31 -2.30
N LEU A 89 -7.59 24.65 -3.38
CA LEU A 89 -8.86 25.38 -3.31
C LEU A 89 -9.91 24.67 -2.45
N ILE A 90 -10.02 23.34 -2.54
CA ILE A 90 -11.01 22.56 -1.78
C ILE A 90 -10.46 21.92 -0.51
N GLY A 91 -9.22 22.22 -0.13
CA GLY A 91 -8.59 21.76 1.11
C GLY A 91 -8.30 20.26 1.17
N VAL A 92 -7.87 19.65 0.06
CA VAL A 92 -7.56 18.21 -0.03
C VAL A 92 -6.13 17.97 -0.52
N SER A 93 -5.62 16.75 -0.35
CA SER A 93 -4.32 16.39 -0.92
C SER A 93 -4.41 16.27 -2.45
N PRO A 94 -3.33 16.57 -3.20
CA PRO A 94 -3.32 16.36 -4.65
C PRO A 94 -3.62 14.92 -5.07
N ARG A 95 -3.33 13.92 -4.20
CA ARG A 95 -3.68 12.51 -4.44
C ARG A 95 -5.20 12.26 -4.36
N SER A 96 -5.92 13.00 -3.52
CA SER A 96 -7.38 12.91 -3.45
C SER A 96 -8.02 13.49 -4.71
N TRP A 97 -7.42 14.55 -5.27
CA TRP A 97 -7.85 15.14 -6.54
C TRP A 97 -7.80 14.16 -7.71
N ASP A 98 -6.83 13.23 -7.72
CA ASP A 98 -6.73 12.21 -8.78
C ASP A 98 -7.97 11.31 -8.88
N VAL A 99 -8.73 11.18 -7.79
CA VAL A 99 -10.03 10.50 -7.78
C VAL A 99 -11.13 11.46 -8.21
N TYR A 100 -11.16 12.68 -7.64
CA TYR A 100 -12.23 13.65 -7.89
C TYR A 100 -12.29 14.15 -9.32
N LYS A 101 -11.16 14.28 -10.01
CA LYS A 101 -11.14 14.71 -11.41
C LYS A 101 -11.92 13.80 -12.38
N ASN A 102 -12.33 12.62 -11.94
CA ASN A 102 -13.18 11.69 -12.70
C ASN A 102 -14.68 11.88 -12.44
N ASP A 103 -15.08 12.81 -11.56
CA ASP A 103 -16.48 13.18 -11.38
C ASP A 103 -17.05 13.74 -12.70
N PRO A 104 -18.26 13.33 -13.13
CA PRO A 104 -18.82 13.78 -14.41
C PRO A 104 -18.81 15.30 -14.60
N ALA A 105 -19.10 16.08 -13.55
CA ALA A 105 -19.13 17.54 -13.64
C ALA A 105 -17.73 18.14 -13.82
N LEU A 106 -16.70 17.51 -13.24
CA LEU A 106 -15.31 17.93 -13.40
C LEU A 106 -14.71 17.44 -14.73
N VAL A 107 -15.14 16.28 -15.21
CA VAL A 107 -14.73 15.77 -16.54
C VAL A 107 -15.27 16.69 -17.64
N GLU A 108 -16.53 17.10 -17.55
CA GLU A 108 -17.16 18.02 -18.50
C GLU A 108 -16.51 19.41 -18.49
N ALA A 109 -16.15 19.92 -17.31
CA ALA A 109 -15.52 21.23 -17.17
C ALA A 109 -14.00 21.24 -17.45
N ARG A 110 -13.38 20.09 -17.73
CA ARG A 110 -11.93 19.97 -17.92
C ARG A 110 -11.48 20.67 -19.19
N ILE A 111 -10.44 21.49 -19.06
CA ILE A 111 -9.80 22.22 -20.16
C ILE A 111 -8.33 21.83 -20.23
N GLU A 112 -7.84 21.54 -21.42
CA GLU A 112 -6.42 21.28 -21.64
C GLU A 112 -5.70 22.56 -22.10
N ALA A 113 -4.57 22.87 -21.46
CA ALA A 113 -3.70 23.97 -21.86
C ALA A 113 -2.23 23.52 -21.80
N GLY A 114 -1.54 23.57 -22.94
CA GLY A 114 -0.14 23.13 -23.05
C GLY A 114 0.09 21.68 -22.62
N GLY A 115 -0.86 20.77 -22.90
CA GLY A 115 -0.78 19.36 -22.53
C GLY A 115 -1.07 19.06 -21.06
N VAL A 116 -1.60 20.02 -20.30
CA VAL A 116 -1.91 19.87 -18.87
C VAL A 116 -3.40 20.12 -18.64
N GLU A 117 -4.02 19.24 -17.85
CA GLU A 117 -5.41 19.36 -17.43
C GLU A 117 -5.59 20.51 -16.43
N HIS A 118 -6.58 21.36 -16.70
CA HIS A 118 -7.00 22.44 -15.83
C HIS A 118 -8.52 22.47 -15.68
N TRP A 119 -8.99 23.09 -14.60
CA TRP A 119 -10.41 23.27 -14.31
C TRP A 119 -10.72 24.73 -14.00
N PRO A 120 -11.81 25.30 -14.56
CA PRO A 120 -12.29 26.61 -14.14
C PRO A 120 -12.60 26.62 -12.64
N ARG A 121 -12.16 27.66 -11.94
CA ARG A 121 -12.41 27.85 -10.50
C ARG A 121 -13.90 27.68 -10.15
N ARG A 122 -14.81 28.22 -10.96
CA ARG A 122 -16.27 28.04 -10.78
C ARG A 122 -16.71 26.57 -10.75
N ALA A 123 -16.12 25.73 -11.59
CA ALA A 123 -16.47 24.31 -11.65
C ALA A 123 -15.97 23.58 -10.40
N VAL A 124 -14.77 23.93 -9.93
CA VAL A 124 -14.21 23.37 -8.69
C VAL A 124 -15.01 23.82 -7.47
N LYS A 125 -15.44 25.10 -7.39
CA LYS A 125 -16.33 25.61 -6.35
C LYS A 125 -17.71 24.95 -6.40
N ALA A 126 -18.29 24.80 -7.59
CA ALA A 126 -19.58 24.12 -7.77
C ALA A 126 -19.50 22.65 -7.34
N PHE A 127 -18.43 21.95 -7.69
CA PHE A 127 -18.15 20.60 -7.20
C PHE A 127 -18.00 20.57 -5.67
N GLN A 128 -17.31 21.55 -5.07
CA GLN A 128 -17.18 21.67 -3.62
C GLN A 128 -18.52 21.93 -2.92
N ALA A 129 -19.38 22.76 -3.50
CA ALA A 129 -20.70 23.10 -2.96
C ALA A 129 -21.72 21.95 -3.12
N GLY A 130 -21.69 21.25 -4.25
CA GLY A 130 -22.47 20.05 -4.50
C GLY A 130 -21.91 18.80 -3.82
N ARG A 131 -20.72 18.92 -3.20
CA ARG A 131 -20.13 17.86 -2.40
C ARG A 131 -21.07 17.62 -1.22
N PRO A 132 -21.58 16.39 -1.05
CA PRO A 132 -22.15 16.01 0.23
C PRO A 132 -21.04 16.28 1.25
N GLY A 133 -21.29 17.17 2.21
CA GLY A 133 -20.28 17.61 3.18
C GLY A 133 -19.60 16.42 3.85
N ARG A 134 -18.57 16.68 4.67
CA ARG A 134 -17.87 15.62 5.43
C ARG A 134 -18.83 14.65 6.15
N ASP A 135 -20.04 15.11 6.47
CA ASP A 135 -21.13 14.35 7.09
C ASP A 135 -21.93 13.45 6.12
N ALA A 136 -22.01 13.79 4.84
CA ALA A 136 -22.62 12.93 3.81
C ALA A 136 -21.59 12.09 3.03
N ALA A 137 -20.29 12.31 3.26
CA ALA A 137 -19.29 11.27 3.06
C ALA A 137 -19.40 10.15 4.11
N ALA A 138 -20.01 10.41 5.28
CA ALA A 138 -20.30 9.36 6.27
C ALA A 138 -21.38 8.38 5.77
N THR A 139 -22.29 8.81 4.89
CA THR A 139 -23.23 7.92 4.18
C THR A 139 -22.63 7.25 2.94
N ARG A 140 -21.43 7.67 2.49
CA ARG A 140 -20.66 7.01 1.43
C ARG A 140 -19.44 6.28 2.02
N GLY A 141 -19.68 5.46 3.04
CA GLY A 141 -18.75 4.42 3.52
C GLY A 141 -17.36 4.95 3.91
N GLY A 142 -17.30 5.87 4.87
CA GLY A 142 -16.04 6.36 5.43
C GLY A 142 -16.23 6.92 6.84
N ARG A 143 -15.54 6.32 7.81
CA ARG A 143 -15.57 6.62 9.25
C ARG A 143 -15.39 8.12 9.57
N PRO A 144 -16.15 8.68 10.53
CA PRO A 144 -15.87 9.99 11.12
C PRO A 144 -14.46 10.04 11.74
N THR A 145 -13.81 11.19 11.66
CA THR A 145 -12.47 11.38 12.24
C THR A 145 -12.55 11.32 13.78
N ARG A 146 -11.71 10.48 14.42
CA ARG A 146 -11.56 10.27 15.89
C ARG A 146 -12.47 9.27 16.61
N THR A 147 -13.24 8.42 15.93
CA THR A 147 -13.86 7.27 16.61
C THR A 147 -12.88 6.10 16.63
N GLY A 148 -12.56 5.52 17.80
CA GLY A 148 -11.80 4.25 17.90
C GLY A 148 -12.59 3.08 17.31
N ASP A 149 -11.95 1.93 17.04
CA ASP A 149 -12.66 0.73 16.51
C ASP A 149 -13.84 0.45 17.44
N GLN A 150 -15.07 0.49 16.91
CA GLN A 150 -16.31 0.32 17.71
C GLN A 150 -16.36 -1.07 18.35
N VAL A 151 -15.54 -1.98 17.82
CA VAL A 151 -15.27 -3.31 18.33
C VAL A 151 -13.78 -3.39 18.65
N PRO A 152 -13.39 -3.91 19.83
CA PRO A 152 -12.00 -4.26 20.13
C PRO A 152 -11.38 -5.14 19.03
N ARG A 153 -10.14 -4.86 18.65
CA ARG A 153 -9.49 -5.49 17.47
C ARG A 153 -9.40 -7.02 17.57
N ASP A 154 -9.32 -7.54 18.78
CA ASP A 154 -9.32 -8.96 19.14
C ASP A 154 -10.68 -9.63 18.89
N GLN A 155 -11.78 -8.90 18.93
CA GLN A 155 -13.13 -9.43 18.70
C GLN A 155 -13.54 -9.41 17.23
N VAL A 156 -12.87 -8.61 16.40
CA VAL A 156 -13.17 -8.47 14.95
C VAL A 156 -13.17 -9.82 14.21
N PRO A 157 -12.22 -10.76 14.43
CA PRO A 157 -12.25 -12.06 13.76
C PRO A 157 -13.52 -12.87 14.08
N ALA A 158 -13.91 -12.96 15.36
CA ALA A 158 -15.07 -13.74 15.80
C ALA A 158 -16.38 -13.18 15.22
N LEU A 159 -16.60 -11.87 15.33
CA LEU A 159 -17.79 -11.23 14.77
C LEU A 159 -17.83 -11.29 13.24
N THR A 160 -16.67 -11.21 12.57
CA THR A 160 -16.62 -11.39 11.11
C THR A 160 -16.91 -12.83 10.70
N ALA A 161 -16.54 -13.82 11.52
CA ALA A 161 -16.87 -15.23 11.30
C ALA A 161 -18.40 -15.45 11.34
N GLU A 162 -19.08 -14.94 12.37
CA GLU A 162 -20.55 -15.04 12.47
C GLU A 162 -21.25 -14.43 11.23
N LEU A 163 -20.76 -13.28 10.76
CA LEU A 163 -21.30 -12.64 9.56
C LEU A 163 -21.04 -13.45 8.29
N LEU A 164 -19.87 -14.08 8.18
CA LEU A 164 -19.51 -14.93 7.03
C LEU A 164 -20.28 -16.25 7.03
N ASP A 165 -20.60 -16.80 8.21
CA ASP A 165 -21.45 -18.01 8.35
C ASP A 165 -22.90 -17.73 7.96
N ALA A 166 -23.41 -16.55 8.31
CA ALA A 166 -24.76 -16.14 7.94
C ALA A 166 -24.89 -15.84 6.43
N ASP A 167 -23.85 -15.28 5.81
CA ASP A 167 -23.81 -14.96 4.39
C ASP A 167 -22.39 -15.16 3.80
N PRO A 168 -22.13 -16.25 3.05
CA PRO A 168 -20.82 -16.50 2.46
C PRO A 168 -20.42 -15.45 1.41
N THR A 169 -21.39 -14.70 0.88
CA THR A 169 -21.19 -13.67 -0.14
C THR A 169 -20.85 -12.29 0.42
N ILE A 170 -20.85 -12.15 1.74
CA ILE A 170 -20.68 -10.86 2.43
C ILE A 170 -19.41 -10.12 1.97
N SER A 171 -19.55 -8.81 1.77
CA SER A 171 -18.46 -7.94 1.33
C SER A 171 -17.75 -7.24 2.49
N ALA A 172 -16.51 -6.81 2.27
CA ALA A 172 -15.78 -5.99 3.25
C ALA A 172 -16.50 -4.66 3.55
N ALA A 173 -17.29 -4.13 2.62
CA ALA A 173 -18.10 -2.93 2.85
C ALA A 173 -19.22 -3.22 3.86
N THR A 174 -19.91 -4.35 3.71
CA THR A 174 -20.97 -4.79 4.64
C THR A 174 -20.41 -5.07 6.04
N VAL A 175 -19.24 -5.69 6.15
CA VAL A 175 -18.56 -5.91 7.45
C VAL A 175 -18.14 -4.57 8.07
N THR A 176 -17.66 -3.62 7.27
CA THR A 176 -17.33 -2.26 7.73
C THR A 176 -18.56 -1.56 8.31
N GLU A 177 -19.68 -1.64 7.61
CA GLU A 177 -20.95 -1.06 8.04
C GLU A 177 -21.46 -1.69 9.35
N ARG A 178 -21.43 -3.02 9.45
CA ARG A 178 -21.96 -3.74 10.63
C ARG A 178 -21.07 -3.64 11.86
N LEU A 179 -19.75 -3.68 11.69
CA LEU A 179 -18.81 -3.73 12.81
C LEU A 179 -18.11 -2.40 13.10
N GLY A 180 -18.28 -1.38 12.24
CA GLY A 180 -17.65 -0.07 12.42
C GLY A 180 -16.11 -0.10 12.33
N VAL A 181 -15.54 -1.09 11.65
CA VAL A 181 -14.09 -1.26 11.47
C VAL A 181 -13.59 -0.65 10.16
N HIS A 182 -12.28 -0.43 10.02
CA HIS A 182 -11.72 0.02 8.75
C HIS A 182 -11.90 -1.04 7.65
N ARG A 183 -12.12 -0.60 6.39
CA ARG A 183 -12.31 -1.50 5.23
C ARG A 183 -11.18 -2.51 5.07
N ASP A 184 -9.93 -2.09 5.26
CA ASP A 184 -8.79 -3.00 5.16
C ASP A 184 -8.80 -4.06 6.27
N THR A 185 -9.24 -3.71 7.48
CA THR A 185 -9.41 -4.65 8.59
C THR A 185 -10.48 -5.67 8.27
N ALA A 186 -11.65 -5.22 7.78
CA ALA A 186 -12.72 -6.10 7.32
C ALA A 186 -12.25 -7.04 6.19
N GLN A 187 -11.54 -6.50 5.19
CA GLN A 187 -11.00 -7.28 4.07
C GLN A 187 -9.98 -8.32 4.56
N GLN A 188 -9.08 -7.96 5.47
CA GLN A 188 -8.09 -8.87 6.04
C GLN A 188 -8.76 -9.99 6.84
N ALA A 189 -9.73 -9.65 7.70
CA ALA A 189 -10.49 -10.63 8.48
C ALA A 189 -11.21 -11.63 7.57
N LEU A 190 -11.96 -11.15 6.57
CA LEU A 190 -12.64 -12.00 5.59
C LEU A 190 -11.66 -12.88 4.80
N THR A 191 -10.51 -12.33 4.39
CA THR A 191 -9.51 -13.08 3.63
C THR A 191 -8.93 -14.23 4.45
N ARG A 192 -8.65 -13.99 5.74
CA ARG A 192 -8.14 -15.03 6.64
C ARG A 192 -9.16 -16.11 6.91
N LEU A 193 -10.37 -15.72 7.32
CA LEU A 193 -11.46 -16.67 7.61
C LEU A 193 -11.82 -17.53 6.42
N ARG A 194 -11.93 -16.94 5.22
CA ARG A 194 -12.17 -17.70 3.98
C ARG A 194 -11.02 -18.66 3.70
N ALA A 195 -9.77 -18.24 3.87
CA ALA A 195 -8.61 -19.10 3.64
C ALA A 195 -8.58 -20.29 4.60
N ASP A 196 -8.85 -20.05 5.89
CA ASP A 196 -8.85 -21.10 6.91
C ASP A 196 -9.97 -22.13 6.63
N ARG A 197 -11.18 -21.66 6.30
CA ARG A 197 -12.30 -22.54 5.93
C ARG A 197 -12.07 -23.30 4.63
N ILE A 198 -11.43 -22.68 3.63
CA ILE A 198 -11.03 -23.37 2.40
C ILE A 198 -10.03 -24.49 2.74
N ALA A 199 -9.04 -24.21 3.60
CA ALA A 199 -8.07 -25.21 4.03
C ALA A 199 -8.75 -26.36 4.80
N ASP A 200 -9.64 -26.07 5.74
CA ASP A 200 -10.44 -27.08 6.47
C ASP A 200 -11.24 -27.96 5.51
N HIS A 201 -11.88 -27.34 4.51
CA HIS A 201 -12.69 -28.05 3.54
C HIS A 201 -11.86 -28.97 2.62
N ILE A 202 -10.65 -28.55 2.24
CA ILE A 202 -9.70 -29.37 1.48
C ILE A 202 -9.17 -30.52 2.33
N GLU A 203 -8.89 -30.31 3.61
CA GLU A 203 -8.47 -31.42 4.49
C GLU A 203 -9.56 -32.48 4.66
N ALA A 204 -10.82 -32.07 4.73
CA ALA A 204 -11.96 -32.98 4.70
C ALA A 204 -12.18 -33.64 3.31
N HIS A 205 -11.77 -32.98 2.23
CA HIS A 205 -11.96 -33.43 0.84
C HIS A 205 -10.68 -33.25 0.01
N PRO A 206 -9.66 -34.13 0.16
CA PRO A 206 -8.31 -33.90 -0.35
C PRO A 206 -8.17 -33.80 -1.87
N THR A 207 -9.20 -34.20 -2.63
CA THR A 207 -9.22 -34.12 -4.09
C THR A 207 -9.60 -32.73 -4.61
N LEU A 208 -10.09 -31.83 -3.75
CA LEU A 208 -10.54 -30.49 -4.16
C LEU A 208 -9.36 -29.54 -4.33
N THR A 209 -9.41 -28.74 -5.39
CA THR A 209 -8.57 -27.55 -5.52
C THR A 209 -9.09 -26.41 -4.63
N PRO A 210 -8.26 -25.40 -4.30
CA PRO A 210 -8.70 -24.22 -3.54
C PRO A 210 -9.88 -23.47 -4.17
N THR A 211 -9.95 -23.42 -5.50
CA THR A 211 -11.05 -22.77 -6.20
C THR A 211 -12.35 -23.58 -6.10
N GLU A 212 -12.28 -24.90 -6.23
CA GLU A 212 -13.45 -25.79 -6.08
C GLU A 212 -13.97 -25.78 -4.65
N ALA A 213 -13.07 -25.84 -3.66
CA ALA A 213 -13.42 -25.73 -2.25
C ALA A 213 -14.10 -24.38 -1.96
N ALA A 214 -13.56 -23.27 -2.47
CA ALA A 214 -14.19 -21.95 -2.32
C ALA A 214 -15.59 -21.88 -2.97
N ALA A 215 -15.77 -22.52 -4.13
CA ALA A 215 -17.07 -22.58 -4.81
C ALA A 215 -18.09 -23.42 -4.02
N GLN A 216 -17.67 -24.56 -3.47
CA GLN A 216 -18.53 -25.41 -2.63
C GLN A 216 -18.93 -24.72 -1.32
N LEU A 217 -18.06 -23.87 -0.77
CA LEU A 217 -18.36 -23.02 0.39
C LEU A 217 -19.22 -21.79 0.04
N GLY A 218 -19.65 -21.63 -1.22
CA GLY A 218 -20.55 -20.56 -1.65
C GLY A 218 -19.88 -19.18 -1.80
N TYR A 219 -18.54 -19.11 -1.85
CA TYR A 219 -17.85 -17.84 -1.92
C TYR A 219 -17.79 -17.25 -3.35
N PRO A 220 -17.98 -15.93 -3.53
CA PRO A 220 -17.92 -15.32 -4.86
C PRO A 220 -16.51 -15.36 -5.46
N ALA A 221 -16.39 -15.85 -6.70
CA ALA A 221 -15.10 -16.00 -7.41
C ALA A 221 -14.25 -14.71 -7.43
N GLY A 222 -14.89 -13.55 -7.64
CA GLY A 222 -14.20 -12.25 -7.66
C GLY A 222 -13.63 -11.79 -6.31
N GLN A 223 -14.01 -12.44 -5.20
CA GLN A 223 -13.61 -12.08 -3.84
C GLN A 223 -12.62 -13.06 -3.19
N VAL A 224 -12.37 -14.23 -3.79
CA VAL A 224 -11.61 -15.31 -3.15
C VAL A 224 -10.17 -15.48 -3.62
N ARG A 225 -9.73 -14.78 -4.67
CA ARG A 225 -8.38 -14.96 -5.23
C ARG A 225 -7.25 -14.89 -4.18
N ARG A 226 -7.35 -13.96 -3.21
CA ARG A 226 -6.36 -13.86 -2.12
C ARG A 226 -6.55 -14.94 -1.06
N ALA A 227 -7.79 -15.33 -0.78
CA ALA A 227 -8.12 -16.37 0.19
C ALA A 227 -7.67 -17.75 -0.30
N THR A 228 -7.82 -18.07 -1.59
CA THR A 228 -7.36 -19.34 -2.17
C THR A 228 -5.84 -19.48 -2.12
N ALA A 229 -5.10 -18.44 -2.52
CA ALA A 229 -3.64 -18.42 -2.42
C ALA A 229 -3.17 -18.57 -0.96
N ARG A 230 -3.85 -17.87 -0.02
CA ARG A 230 -3.55 -18.01 1.41
C ARG A 230 -3.89 -19.39 1.95
N ALA A 231 -4.98 -20.02 1.49
CA ALA A 231 -5.38 -21.37 1.93
C ALA A 231 -4.30 -22.41 1.60
N GLU A 232 -3.65 -22.30 0.43
CA GLU A 232 -2.51 -23.14 0.09
C GLU A 232 -1.34 -22.96 1.08
N THR A 233 -1.08 -21.72 1.50
CA THR A 233 -0.08 -21.42 2.53
C THR A 233 -0.46 -22.02 3.89
N VAL A 234 -1.74 -21.94 4.29
CA VAL A 234 -2.25 -22.58 5.51
C VAL A 234 -2.07 -24.10 5.46
N LEU A 235 -2.40 -24.74 4.33
CA LEU A 235 -2.20 -26.18 4.14
C LEU A 235 -0.72 -26.58 4.21
N ARG A 236 0.20 -25.77 3.64
CA ARG A 236 1.64 -26.00 3.80
C ARG A 236 2.06 -25.95 5.27
N ALA A 237 1.55 -24.98 6.04
CA ALA A 237 1.84 -24.89 7.47
C ALA A 237 1.28 -26.06 8.27
N ARG A 238 0.08 -26.55 7.96
CA ARG A 238 -0.48 -27.74 8.62
C ARG A 238 0.32 -28.99 8.31
N ARG A 239 0.78 -29.17 7.06
CA ARG A 239 1.65 -30.28 6.68
C ARG A 239 2.99 -30.29 7.40
N ILE A 240 3.57 -29.12 7.71
CA ILE A 240 4.87 -29.03 8.39
C ILE A 240 4.75 -29.00 9.92
N ALA A 241 3.57 -28.75 10.48
CA ALA A 241 3.36 -28.65 11.92
C ALA A 241 3.84 -29.88 12.73
N PRO A 242 3.63 -31.14 12.29
CA PRO A 242 4.17 -32.30 12.99
C PRO A 242 5.70 -32.28 13.08
N TYR A 243 6.37 -31.96 11.98
CA TYR A 243 7.83 -31.82 11.94
C TYR A 243 8.34 -30.74 12.89
N LEU A 244 7.71 -29.56 12.89
CA LEU A 244 8.08 -28.47 13.79
C LEU A 244 7.88 -28.84 15.27
N THR A 245 6.83 -29.62 15.57
CA THR A 245 6.56 -30.15 16.91
C THR A 245 7.64 -31.12 17.35
N ASP A 246 8.07 -32.03 16.46
CA ASP A 246 9.14 -32.98 16.74
C ASP A 246 10.49 -32.29 17.00
N VAL A 247 10.79 -31.23 16.23
CA VAL A 247 11.97 -30.39 16.46
C VAL A 247 11.86 -29.69 17.81
N ALA A 248 10.74 -29.05 18.13
CA ALA A 248 10.55 -28.39 19.42
C ALA A 248 10.73 -29.36 20.61
N ALA A 249 10.20 -30.58 20.50
CA ALA A 249 10.38 -31.62 21.49
C ALA A 249 11.86 -32.08 21.59
N ALA A 250 12.57 -32.15 20.47
CA ALA A 250 13.99 -32.50 20.45
C ALA A 250 14.86 -31.40 21.09
N LEU A 251 14.57 -30.12 20.82
CA LEU A 251 15.25 -28.99 21.43
C LEU A 251 15.04 -28.95 22.96
N HIS A 252 13.82 -29.28 23.41
CA HIS A 252 13.50 -29.37 24.82
C HIS A 252 14.25 -30.53 25.52
N ARG A 253 14.26 -31.73 24.91
CA ARG A 253 15.03 -32.89 25.44
C ARG A 253 16.53 -32.61 25.53
N ALA A 254 17.05 -31.78 24.64
CA ALA A 254 18.45 -31.33 24.67
C ALA A 254 18.71 -30.21 25.70
N GLY A 255 17.68 -29.72 26.39
CA GLY A 255 17.80 -28.72 27.46
C GLY A 255 17.91 -27.28 26.98
N TRP A 256 17.56 -26.97 25.73
CA TRP A 256 17.62 -25.58 25.22
C TRP A 256 16.37 -24.76 25.47
N THR A 257 15.29 -25.40 25.90
CA THR A 257 14.06 -24.74 26.35
C THR A 257 13.65 -25.23 27.73
N THR A 258 13.15 -24.34 28.58
CA THR A 258 12.69 -24.68 29.94
C THR A 258 11.39 -25.47 29.93
N GLN A 259 10.55 -25.24 28.92
CA GLN A 259 9.34 -26.00 28.61
C GLN A 259 9.35 -26.40 27.14
N GLN A 260 8.56 -27.41 26.77
CA GLN A 260 8.36 -27.72 25.36
C GLN A 260 7.64 -26.54 24.69
N ALA A 261 8.37 -25.81 23.85
CA ALA A 261 7.84 -24.62 23.17
C ALA A 261 6.89 -25.03 22.04
N GLU A 262 5.76 -24.33 21.93
CA GLU A 262 4.95 -24.40 20.71
C GLU A 262 5.62 -23.56 19.61
N PRO A 263 5.82 -24.10 18.40
CA PRO A 263 6.36 -23.32 17.29
C PRO A 263 5.45 -22.13 16.95
N ASP A 264 5.99 -20.92 16.98
CA ASP A 264 5.28 -19.72 16.51
C ASP A 264 5.30 -19.68 14.98
N VAL A 265 4.25 -20.19 14.35
CA VAL A 265 4.09 -20.22 12.89
C VAL A 265 3.47 -18.94 12.38
N GLN A 266 4.17 -18.29 11.46
CA GLN A 266 3.78 -17.02 10.85
C GLN A 266 3.66 -17.14 9.33
N PHE A 267 2.87 -16.22 8.76
CA PHE A 267 2.62 -16.13 7.32
C PHE A 267 3.08 -14.79 6.71
N PRO A 268 4.39 -14.49 6.67
CA PRO A 268 4.89 -13.22 6.11
C PRO A 268 4.47 -13.08 4.64
N GLY A 269 3.79 -11.98 4.32
CA GLY A 269 3.33 -11.73 2.94
C GLY A 269 2.15 -12.60 2.47
N ASP A 270 1.54 -13.39 3.36
CA ASP A 270 0.45 -14.35 3.09
C ASP A 270 0.81 -15.53 2.16
N ASP A 271 2.03 -15.56 1.61
CA ASP A 271 2.52 -16.56 0.65
C ASP A 271 3.60 -17.47 1.21
N ARG A 272 4.07 -17.21 2.43
CA ARG A 272 5.19 -17.94 3.06
C ARG A 272 4.84 -18.59 4.37
N VAL A 273 5.51 -19.69 4.70
CA VAL A 273 5.48 -20.31 6.02
C VAL A 273 6.84 -20.18 6.70
N VAL A 274 6.85 -19.54 7.86
CA VAL A 274 8.04 -19.36 8.70
C VAL A 274 7.65 -19.71 10.14
N ALA A 275 8.50 -20.43 10.86
CA ALA A 275 8.27 -20.77 12.26
C ALA A 275 9.45 -20.35 13.13
N ALA A 276 9.17 -19.89 14.35
CA ALA A 276 10.19 -19.57 15.33
C ALA A 276 10.05 -20.42 16.60
N LEU A 277 11.20 -20.81 17.16
CA LEU A 277 11.31 -21.47 18.46
C LEU A 277 12.28 -20.66 19.32
N VAL A 278 11.79 -20.13 20.43
CA VAL A 278 12.60 -19.37 21.39
C VAL A 278 13.37 -20.35 22.28
N LEU A 279 14.67 -20.11 22.43
CA LEU A 279 15.54 -20.86 23.32
C LEU A 279 15.80 -20.02 24.58
N ASP A 280 15.15 -20.39 25.67
CA ASP A 280 15.13 -19.64 26.92
C ASP A 280 16.02 -20.23 28.02
N ALA A 281 16.58 -21.43 27.81
CA ALA A 281 17.55 -22.01 28.72
C ALA A 281 18.82 -21.15 28.83
N GLY A 282 19.41 -21.09 30.02
CA GLY A 282 20.58 -20.25 30.30
C GLY A 282 21.83 -20.61 29.49
N GLN A 283 21.94 -21.85 29.01
CA GLN A 283 23.06 -22.37 28.20
C GLN A 283 22.67 -22.53 26.72
N ALA A 284 21.57 -21.92 26.26
CA ALA A 284 21.14 -22.02 24.87
C ALA A 284 22.18 -21.38 23.92
N PRO A 285 22.54 -22.04 22.79
CA PRO A 285 23.57 -21.56 21.88
C PRO A 285 23.15 -20.32 21.06
N ALA A 286 21.85 -20.02 21.04
CA ALA A 286 21.29 -18.82 20.42
C ALA A 286 20.01 -18.39 21.16
N PRO A 287 19.57 -17.13 21.02
CA PRO A 287 18.28 -16.68 21.56
C PRO A 287 17.05 -17.41 21.00
N ALA A 288 17.07 -17.74 19.72
CA ALA A 288 15.98 -18.46 19.05
C ALA A 288 16.51 -19.15 17.78
N VAL A 289 15.72 -20.09 17.26
CA VAL A 289 15.90 -20.66 15.92
C VAL A 289 14.67 -20.42 15.08
N VAL A 290 14.88 -20.20 13.79
CA VAL A 290 13.84 -19.91 12.81
C VAL A 290 13.93 -20.89 11.67
N TRP A 291 12.81 -21.51 11.36
CA TRP A 291 12.61 -22.31 10.16
C TRP A 291 11.93 -21.46 9.09
N ASP A 292 12.50 -21.42 7.89
CA ASP A 292 11.89 -20.80 6.69
C ASP A 292 11.72 -21.90 5.64
N GLU A 293 10.52 -22.05 5.06
CA GLU A 293 10.22 -23.10 4.10
C GLU A 293 11.14 -23.11 2.87
N ARG A 294 11.84 -22.00 2.58
CA ARG A 294 12.77 -21.87 1.44
C ARG A 294 14.22 -22.17 1.80
N TYR A 295 14.59 -21.95 3.05
CA TYR A 295 16.00 -21.91 3.47
C TYR A 295 16.33 -22.86 4.62
N GLY A 296 15.34 -23.53 5.19
CA GLY A 296 15.51 -24.40 6.35
C GLY A 296 15.76 -23.61 7.62
N TRP A 297 16.57 -24.18 8.52
CA TRP A 297 16.80 -23.65 9.86
C TRP A 297 17.93 -22.62 9.89
N ARG A 298 17.76 -21.61 10.75
CA ARG A 298 18.82 -20.66 11.12
C ARG A 298 18.69 -20.23 12.57
N THR A 299 19.78 -19.75 13.16
CA THR A 299 19.71 -19.03 14.45
C THR A 299 19.15 -17.61 14.27
N ALA A 300 18.66 -17.04 15.36
CA ALA A 300 18.18 -15.66 15.44
C ALA A 300 18.69 -14.98 16.71
N THR A 301 18.94 -13.66 16.61
CA THR A 301 19.59 -12.85 17.64
C THR A 301 18.63 -12.29 18.69
N SER A 302 17.33 -12.49 18.53
CA SER A 302 16.30 -11.93 19.41
C SER A 302 15.27 -12.98 19.79
N ARG A 303 15.00 -13.07 21.10
CA ARG A 303 13.86 -13.85 21.63
C ARG A 303 12.52 -13.20 21.33
N ARG A 304 12.48 -11.85 21.32
CA ARG A 304 11.23 -11.09 21.15
C ARG A 304 10.81 -10.97 19.70
N HIS A 305 11.78 -10.86 18.79
CA HIS A 305 11.55 -10.65 17.36
C HIS A 305 12.47 -11.54 16.52
N PRO A 306 12.33 -12.88 16.60
CA PRO A 306 13.20 -13.82 15.89
C PRO A 306 13.04 -13.77 14.36
N ILE A 307 11.84 -13.39 13.90
CA ILE A 307 11.50 -13.22 12.48
C ILE A 307 11.53 -11.73 12.15
N THR A 308 12.39 -11.36 11.19
CA THR A 308 12.51 -9.99 10.70
C THR A 308 11.25 -9.60 9.92
N LYS A 309 10.98 -8.29 9.82
CA LYS A 309 9.82 -7.77 9.08
C LYS A 309 9.80 -8.31 7.65
N GLY A 310 8.71 -8.98 7.27
CA GLY A 310 8.53 -9.58 5.94
C GLY A 310 9.35 -10.85 5.69
N ALA A 311 10.00 -11.40 6.73
CA ALA A 311 10.90 -12.55 6.63
C ALA A 311 11.91 -12.42 5.49
N ALA A 312 12.57 -11.26 5.44
CA ALA A 312 13.72 -11.06 4.58
C ALA A 312 14.84 -12.00 5.02
N ARG A 313 15.48 -12.67 4.04
CA ARG A 313 16.61 -13.58 4.29
C ARG A 313 17.75 -12.79 4.94
N PRO A 314 18.11 -13.04 6.21
CA PRO A 314 19.23 -12.35 6.82
C PRO A 314 20.55 -12.87 6.26
N SER A 315 21.55 -12.00 6.17
CA SER A 315 22.94 -12.38 5.93
C SER A 315 23.48 -13.22 7.08
N GLU A 316 24.42 -14.12 6.78
CA GLU A 316 25.19 -14.80 7.84
C GLU A 316 26.12 -13.80 8.54
N GLY A 317 26.27 -13.96 9.85
CA GLY A 317 27.01 -13.04 10.72
C GLY A 317 26.17 -12.54 11.90
N ASP A 318 26.81 -11.88 12.87
CA ASP A 318 26.18 -11.26 14.04
C ASP A 318 25.26 -12.20 14.85
N GLY A 319 25.54 -13.51 14.89
CA GLY A 319 24.72 -14.50 15.60
C GLY A 319 23.61 -15.15 14.76
N VAL A 320 23.53 -14.85 13.46
CA VAL A 320 22.73 -15.59 12.48
C VAL A 320 23.61 -16.60 11.73
N ARG A 321 23.28 -17.88 11.86
CA ARG A 321 23.93 -19.02 11.21
C ARG A 321 22.86 -19.94 10.62
N TYR A 322 22.95 -20.27 9.34
CA TYR A 322 22.08 -21.28 8.73
C TYR A 322 22.58 -22.67 9.10
N LEU A 323 21.66 -23.56 9.48
CA LEU A 323 21.99 -24.93 9.83
C LEU A 323 22.05 -25.76 8.55
N THR A 324 23.03 -26.65 8.47
CA THR A 324 23.17 -27.60 7.37
C THR A 324 22.10 -28.71 7.48
N GLY A 325 21.80 -29.39 6.37
CA GLY A 325 20.82 -30.51 6.35
C GLY A 325 19.53 -30.26 5.58
N GLY A 326 19.39 -29.10 4.90
CA GLY A 326 18.25 -28.80 4.04
C GLY A 326 17.06 -28.18 4.77
N ILE A 327 15.86 -28.29 4.18
CA ILE A 327 14.65 -27.62 4.70
C ILE A 327 14.07 -28.37 5.90
N THR A 328 14.05 -29.70 5.87
CA THR A 328 13.48 -30.55 6.92
C THR A 328 14.45 -31.65 7.36
N PRO A 329 15.65 -31.30 7.87
CA PRO A 329 16.56 -32.30 8.43
C PRO A 329 15.91 -33.03 9.62
N PRO A 330 16.31 -34.27 9.94
CA PRO A 330 15.89 -34.96 11.16
C PRO A 330 16.00 -34.05 12.40
N PRO A 331 15.06 -34.12 13.36
CA PRO A 331 15.12 -33.29 14.57
C PRO A 331 16.44 -33.40 15.36
N SER A 332 17.06 -34.58 15.37
CA SER A 332 18.39 -34.82 15.96
C SER A 332 19.51 -34.01 15.30
N ASP A 333 19.37 -33.71 14.01
CA ASP A 333 20.41 -33.03 13.23
C ASP A 333 20.32 -31.53 13.44
N VAL A 334 19.10 -30.99 13.62
CA VAL A 334 18.88 -29.61 14.09
C VAL A 334 19.53 -29.42 15.45
N VAL A 335 19.34 -30.40 16.35
CA VAL A 335 19.96 -30.44 17.67
C VAL A 335 21.50 -30.45 17.53
N ALA A 336 22.05 -31.42 16.82
CA ALA A 336 23.50 -31.56 16.66
C ALA A 336 24.14 -30.31 16.03
N ALA A 337 23.48 -29.67 15.06
CA ALA A 337 23.97 -28.45 14.43
C ALA A 337 24.00 -27.25 15.39
N LEU A 338 23.16 -27.22 16.42
CA LEU A 338 23.12 -26.17 17.43
C LEU A 338 24.14 -26.37 18.55
N THR A 339 24.51 -27.62 18.85
CA THR A 339 25.55 -27.93 19.83
C THR A 339 26.89 -27.36 19.35
N PRO A 340 27.57 -26.52 20.15
CA PRO A 340 28.94 -26.11 19.85
C PRO A 340 29.83 -27.35 19.79
N THR A 341 30.54 -27.56 18.68
CA THR A 341 31.64 -28.52 18.67
C THR A 341 32.75 -27.87 19.49
N ASP A 342 33.05 -28.42 20.68
CA ASP A 342 34.23 -28.01 21.44
C ASP A 342 35.46 -28.09 20.51
N ALA A 343 36.20 -26.98 20.45
CA ALA A 343 37.52 -26.88 19.84
C ALA A 343 38.60 -27.05 20.90
#